data_AF-A0A1X0J2E2-F1
#
_entry.id   AF-A0A1X0J2E2-F1
#
_cell.length_a   1.000
_cell.length_b   1.000
_cell.length_c   1.000
_cell.angle_alpha   90.00
_cell.angle_beta   90.00
_cell.angle_gamma   90.00
#
_symmetry.space_group_name_H-M   'P 1'
#
loop_
_entity.id
_entity.type
_entity.pdbx_description
1 polymer ?
#
loop_
_entity_poly.entity_id
_entity_poly.type
_entity_poly.pdbx_seq_one_letter_code
_entity_poly.pdbx_strand_id
1 'polypeptide(L)'
;MSHATPSSRADIDQRFNYHLSGEDRVVTLDYVRGQCAHIAHCLDEVLPPGREKSLALTKLEEALMWSNASIAKTAPQPVGTVRSGVIGFIPATEAELIDDSGSINTAAGPSA
;
A
#
# COMPACT_ATOMS: atom_id res chain seq x y z
N MET A 1 30.18 15.52 -14.93
CA MET A 1 29.08 16.34 -15.48
C MET A 1 27.79 15.66 -15.08
N SER A 2 26.84 16.38 -14.49
CA SER A 2 25.52 15.82 -14.17
C SER A 2 24.64 15.83 -15.42
N HIS A 3 23.87 14.77 -15.63
CA HIS A 3 22.92 14.63 -16.74
C HIS A 3 21.46 14.83 -16.34
N ALA A 4 21.20 15.13 -15.07
CA ALA A 4 19.86 15.34 -14.56
C ALA A 4 19.31 16.70 -14.98
N THR A 5 18.00 16.75 -15.25
CA THR A 5 17.26 17.97 -15.58
C THR A 5 16.06 18.13 -14.64
N PRO A 6 15.50 19.34 -14.47
CA PRO A 6 14.28 19.52 -13.70
C PRO A 6 13.11 18.65 -14.21
N SER A 7 13.05 18.44 -15.53
CA SER A 7 12.02 17.60 -16.18
C SER A 7 12.21 16.12 -15.86
N SER A 8 13.44 15.59 -15.98
CA SER A 8 13.73 14.19 -15.67
C SER A 8 13.55 13.88 -14.18
N ARG A 9 13.88 14.83 -13.30
CA ARG A 9 13.62 14.73 -11.86
C ARG A 9 12.13 14.55 -11.57
N ALA A 10 11.29 15.40 -12.17
CA ALA A 10 9.83 15.33 -12.00
C ALA A 10 9.23 14.02 -12.56
N ASP A 11 9.73 13.55 -13.71
CA ASP A 11 9.33 12.24 -14.28
C ASP A 11 9.65 11.08 -13.33
N ILE A 12 10.86 11.08 -12.74
CA ILE A 12 11.28 10.06 -11.77
C ILE A 12 10.42 10.12 -10.51
N ASP A 13 10.17 11.30 -9.97
CA ASP A 13 9.31 11.45 -8.79
C ASP A 13 7.90 10.91 -9.08
N GLN A 14 7.35 11.16 -10.26
CA GLN A 14 6.06 10.61 -10.66
C GLN A 14 6.07 9.07 -10.80
N ARG A 15 7.13 8.48 -11.38
CA ARG A 15 7.24 7.03 -11.64
C ARG A 15 7.46 6.22 -10.36
N PHE A 16 8.26 6.73 -9.44
CA PHE A 16 8.72 5.98 -8.27
C PHE A 16 8.03 6.38 -6.96
N ASN A 17 7.43 7.58 -6.87
CA ASN A 17 6.84 8.11 -5.63
C ASN A 17 5.31 8.28 -5.73
N TYR A 18 4.58 7.16 -5.90
CA TYR A 18 3.13 7.14 -5.71
C TYR A 18 2.80 6.86 -4.25
N HIS A 19 2.26 7.86 -3.55
CA HIS A 19 1.92 7.77 -2.13
C HIS A 19 0.48 7.27 -1.95
N LEU A 20 0.30 6.14 -1.26
CA LEU A 20 -1.01 5.69 -0.79
C LEU A 20 -1.07 5.97 0.72
N SER A 21 -2.04 6.77 1.17
CA SER A 21 -2.24 7.01 2.60
C SER A 21 -2.99 5.83 3.25
N GLY A 22 -2.31 5.03 4.08
CA GLY A 22 -2.97 4.12 5.04
C GLY A 22 -2.21 2.83 5.43
N GLU A 23 -2.19 2.52 6.74
CA GLU A 23 -1.78 1.25 7.38
C GLU A 23 -0.28 0.87 7.35
N ASP A 24 0.16 0.02 8.28
CA ASP A 24 1.56 -0.46 8.42
C ASP A 24 2.14 -1.10 7.16
N ARG A 25 1.27 -1.64 6.29
CA ARG A 25 1.63 -2.16 4.96
C ARG A 25 2.18 -1.08 4.02
N VAL A 26 1.72 0.16 4.18
CA VAL A 26 2.25 1.31 3.43
C VAL A 26 3.69 1.60 3.83
N VAL A 27 4.08 1.43 5.10
CA VAL A 27 5.45 1.74 5.55
C VAL A 27 6.51 0.87 4.86
N THR A 28 6.28 -0.45 4.75
CA THR A 28 7.25 -1.35 4.10
C THR A 28 7.33 -1.14 2.59
N LEU A 29 6.19 -0.87 1.95
CA LEU A 29 6.14 -0.54 0.52
C LEU A 29 6.82 0.81 0.24
N ASP A 30 6.60 1.81 1.09
CA ASP A 30 7.18 3.14 0.98
C ASP A 30 8.70 3.12 1.14
N TYR A 31 9.22 2.27 2.02
CA TYR A 31 10.67 2.08 2.14
C TYR A 31 11.28 1.62 0.80
N VAL A 32 10.74 0.57 0.18
CA VAL A 32 11.26 0.05 -1.09
C VAL A 32 11.10 1.09 -2.21
N ARG A 33 9.97 1.80 -2.26
CA ARG A 33 9.73 2.90 -3.20
C ARG A 33 10.77 4.01 -3.06
N GLY A 34 11.05 4.44 -1.82
CA GLY A 34 12.06 5.45 -1.53
C GLY A 34 13.46 5.03 -2.00
N GLN A 35 13.83 3.76 -1.78
CA GLN A 35 15.11 3.23 -2.26
C GLN A 35 15.20 3.20 -3.79
N CYS A 36 14.14 2.76 -4.48
CA CYS A 36 14.10 2.78 -5.95
C CYS A 36 14.13 4.21 -6.49
N ALA A 37 13.40 5.16 -5.89
CA ALA A 37 13.45 6.57 -6.27
C ALA A 37 14.85 7.16 -6.11
N HIS A 38 15.53 6.84 -5.00
CA HIS A 38 16.91 7.28 -4.77
C HIS A 38 17.86 6.76 -5.85
N ILE A 39 17.80 5.46 -6.16
CA ILE A 39 18.62 4.87 -7.23
C ILE A 39 18.29 5.51 -8.59
N ALA A 40 17.01 5.75 -8.89
CA ALA A 40 16.60 6.39 -10.14
C ALA A 40 17.22 7.79 -10.30
N HIS A 41 17.21 8.61 -9.24
CA HIS A 41 17.87 9.92 -9.23
C HIS A 41 19.39 9.81 -9.45
N CYS A 42 20.06 8.83 -8.82
CA CYS A 42 21.49 8.58 -9.04
C CYS A 42 21.78 8.18 -10.50
N LEU A 43 20.97 7.30 -11.10
CA LEU A 43 21.11 6.90 -12.49
C LEU A 43 20.87 8.08 -13.45
N ASP A 44 19.91 8.95 -13.14
CA ASP A 44 19.62 10.14 -13.93
C ASP A 44 20.79 11.13 -13.94
N GLU A 45 21.45 11.29 -12.79
CA GLU A 45 22.60 12.17 -12.63
C GLU A 45 23.84 11.66 -13.36
N VAL A 46 24.13 10.36 -13.27
CA VAL A 46 25.40 9.79 -13.73
C VAL A 46 25.36 9.33 -15.18
N LEU A 47 24.22 8.83 -15.67
CA LEU A 47 24.12 8.27 -17.01
C LEU A 47 23.86 9.36 -18.06
N PRO A 48 24.58 9.37 -19.19
CA PRO A 48 24.28 10.27 -20.30
C PRO A 48 22.89 9.96 -20.90
N PRO A 49 22.24 10.96 -21.51
CA PRO A 49 20.96 10.75 -22.19
C PRO A 49 21.14 9.74 -23.33
N GLY A 50 20.31 8.71 -23.36
CA GLY A 50 20.42 7.63 -24.34
C GLY A 50 19.56 6.43 -23.99
N ARG A 51 19.60 5.41 -24.86
CA ARG A 51 18.82 4.19 -24.74
C ARG A 51 19.14 3.43 -23.45
N GLU A 52 20.40 3.41 -23.07
CA GLU A 52 20.92 2.70 -21.90
C GLU A 52 20.34 3.26 -20.61
N LYS A 53 20.29 4.60 -20.49
CA LYS A 53 19.66 5.29 -19.37
C LYS A 53 18.16 4.98 -19.28
N SER A 54 17.46 5.06 -20.41
CA SER A 54 16.03 4.71 -20.46
C SER A 54 15.79 3.27 -20.01
N LEU A 55 16.57 2.31 -20.51
CA LEU A 55 16.46 0.91 -20.12
C LEU A 55 16.78 0.69 -18.64
N ALA A 56 17.81 1.34 -18.10
CA ALA A 56 18.17 1.24 -16.69
C ALA A 56 17.00 1.68 -15.78
N LEU A 57 16.37 2.81 -16.10
CA LEU A 57 15.19 3.30 -15.36
C LEU A 57 13.99 2.35 -15.52
N THR A 58 13.71 1.84 -16.72
CA THR A 58 12.64 0.87 -16.94
C THR A 58 12.85 -0.42 -16.14
N LYS A 59 14.09 -0.94 -16.09
CA LYS A 59 14.39 -2.15 -15.31
C LYS A 59 14.28 -1.93 -13.81
N LEU A 60 14.57 -0.73 -13.34
CA LEU A 60 14.37 -0.36 -11.95
C LEU A 60 12.88 -0.28 -11.58
N GLU A 61 12.02 0.23 -12.47
CA GLU A 61 10.57 0.18 -12.27
C GLU A 61 10.02 -1.25 -12.26
N GLU A 62 10.48 -2.10 -13.17
CA GLU A 62 10.11 -3.53 -13.16
C GLU A 62 10.51 -4.19 -11.84
N ALA A 63 11.70 -3.89 -11.31
CA ALA A 63 12.14 -4.39 -10.01
C ALA A 63 11.20 -3.92 -8.89
N LEU A 64 10.85 -2.62 -8.85
CA LEU A 64 9.90 -2.07 -7.89
C LEU A 64 8.53 -2.76 -7.97
N MET A 65 8.02 -2.99 -9.18
CA MET A 65 6.76 -3.68 -9.41
C MET A 65 6.77 -5.09 -8.79
N TRP A 66 7.81 -5.88 -9.04
CA TRP A 66 7.93 -7.23 -8.50
C TRP A 66 8.16 -7.25 -6.98
N SER A 67 8.94 -6.31 -6.44
CA SER A 67 9.12 -6.15 -4.98
C SER A 67 7.78 -5.87 -4.29
N ASN A 68 6.99 -4.93 -4.83
CA ASN A 68 5.68 -4.61 -4.30
C ASN A 68 4.72 -5.80 -4.36
N ALA A 69 4.73 -6.56 -5.46
CA ALA A 69 3.91 -7.76 -5.62
C ALA A 69 4.28 -8.85 -4.59
N SER A 70 5.57 -9.01 -4.28
CA SER A 70 6.06 -9.97 -3.29
C SER A 70 5.61 -9.61 -1.86
N ILE A 71 5.78 -8.34 -1.48
CA ILE A 71 5.31 -7.81 -0.19
C ILE A 71 3.79 -7.99 -0.08
N ALA A 72 3.06 -7.69 -1.16
CA ALA A 72 1.61 -7.81 -1.21
C ALA A 72 1.09 -9.23 -0.98
N LYS A 73 1.85 -10.25 -1.40
CA LYS A 73 1.49 -11.68 -1.24
C LYS A 73 1.81 -12.22 0.15
N THR A 74 2.84 -11.69 0.81
CA THR A 74 3.35 -12.20 2.09
C THR A 74 2.62 -11.61 3.29
N ALA A 75 2.01 -10.43 3.14
CA ALA A 75 1.18 -9.84 4.18
C ALA A 75 0.02 -10.78 4.57
N PRO A 76 -0.17 -11.11 5.86
CA PRO A 76 -1.37 -11.79 6.33
C PRO A 76 -2.59 -11.01 5.83
N GLN A 77 -3.46 -11.66 5.06
CA GLN A 77 -4.75 -11.04 4.73
C GLN A 77 -5.47 -10.79 6.05
N PRO A 78 -6.21 -9.66 6.20
CA PRO A 78 -7.05 -9.49 7.37
C PRO A 78 -7.96 -10.72 7.46
N VAL A 79 -7.79 -11.49 8.54
CA VAL A 79 -8.58 -12.69 8.80
C VAL A 79 -10.03 -12.23 8.94
N GLY A 80 -10.85 -12.46 7.92
CA GLY A 80 -12.28 -12.15 7.97
C GLY A 80 -12.85 -11.19 6.91
N THR A 81 -12.36 -11.17 5.67
CA THR A 81 -13.22 -10.72 4.57
C THR A 81 -13.37 -11.82 3.54
N VAL A 82 -14.42 -12.60 3.71
CA VAL A 82 -15.02 -13.40 2.64
C VAL A 82 -15.28 -12.45 1.47
N ARG A 83 -14.47 -12.54 0.40
CA ARG A 83 -14.85 -11.93 -0.87
C ARG A 83 -16.01 -12.76 -1.41
N SER A 84 -17.22 -12.29 -1.13
CA SER A 84 -18.46 -12.88 -1.64
C SER A 84 -18.38 -12.98 -3.16
N GLY A 85 -18.17 -14.20 -3.65
CA GLY A 85 -18.74 -14.60 -4.92
C GLY A 85 -20.25 -14.70 -4.71
N VAL A 86 -20.97 -13.70 -5.20
CA VAL A 86 -22.43 -13.64 -5.35
C VAL A 86 -23.23 -13.76 -4.04
N ILE A 87 -23.84 -12.65 -3.60
CA ILE A 87 -25.27 -12.50 -3.23
C ILE A 87 -25.48 -11.12 -2.56
N GLY A 88 -26.40 -10.32 -3.10
CA GLY A 88 -27.21 -9.33 -2.36
C GLY A 88 -26.56 -7.99 -2.00
N PHE A 89 -26.94 -6.94 -2.73
CA PHE A 89 -26.95 -5.58 -2.18
C PHE A 89 -28.01 -5.52 -1.06
N ILE A 90 -27.58 -5.39 0.19
CA ILE A 90 -28.44 -5.02 1.31
C ILE A 90 -27.99 -3.61 1.74
N PRO A 91 -28.80 -2.56 1.54
CA PRO A 91 -28.48 -1.26 2.09
C PRO A 91 -28.64 -1.31 3.61
N ALA A 92 -27.66 -0.76 4.32
CA ALA A 92 -27.67 -0.69 5.77
C ALA A 92 -28.88 0.12 6.25
N THR A 93 -29.81 -0.54 6.95
CA THR A 93 -30.72 0.11 7.89
C THR A 93 -30.50 -0.52 9.26
N GLU A 94 -29.90 0.31 10.12
CA GLU A 94 -29.92 0.37 11.59
C GLU A 94 -30.04 -0.89 12.45
N ALA A 95 -29.20 -0.87 13.48
CA ALA A 95 -29.34 -1.48 14.81
C ALA A 95 -28.93 -2.95 14.97
N GLU A 96 -27.63 -3.18 15.19
CA GLU A 96 -27.21 -4.12 16.24
C GLU A 96 -26.20 -3.44 17.17
N LEU A 97 -26.70 -3.13 18.37
CA LEU A 97 -25.95 -2.77 19.57
C LEU A 97 -25.14 -3.99 20.01
N ILE A 98 -23.82 -3.90 19.96
CA ILE A 98 -22.92 -4.86 20.61
C ILE A 98 -22.69 -4.35 22.04
N ASP A 99 -23.26 -5.04 23.03
CA ASP A 99 -22.83 -4.95 24.44
C ASP A 99 -21.91 -6.14 24.74
N ASP A 100 -20.63 -5.86 24.93
CA ASP A 100 -19.54 -6.82 25.11
C ASP A 100 -19.31 -7.13 26.60
N SER A 101 -20.36 -7.53 27.31
CA SER A 101 -20.23 -8.02 28.68
C SER A 101 -21.09 -9.26 28.94
N GLY A 102 -20.47 -10.42 28.72
CA GLY A 102 -21.04 -11.73 29.05
C GLY A 102 -21.29 -11.90 30.55
N SER A 103 -22.40 -11.33 31.05
CA SER A 103 -22.89 -11.54 32.41
C SER A 103 -24.40 -11.81 32.41
N ILE A 104 -24.74 -13.08 32.66
CA ILE A 104 -26.09 -13.52 33.04
C ILE A 104 -26.41 -13.01 34.45
N ASN A 105 -27.16 -11.92 34.56
CA ASN A 105 -27.71 -11.50 35.86
C ASN A 105 -28.82 -12.47 36.29
N THR A 106 -28.47 -13.37 37.21
CA THR A 106 -29.39 -14.10 38.08
C THR A 106 -29.49 -13.35 39.41
N ALA A 107 -30.63 -12.71 39.69
CA ALA A 107 -31.01 -12.33 41.05
C ALA A 107 -32.52 -12.12 41.16
N ALA A 108 -33.12 -12.83 42.10
CA ALA A 108 -34.53 -12.81 42.45
C ALA A 108 -34.86 -11.72 43.48
N GLY A 109 -36.03 -11.07 43.31
CA GLY A 109 -36.88 -10.41 44.33
C GLY A 109 -36.32 -9.19 45.11
N PRO A 110 -37.14 -8.45 45.89
CA PRO A 110 -38.48 -8.81 46.37
C PRO A 110 -39.59 -7.74 46.17
N SER A 111 -40.79 -8.13 46.61
CA SER A 111 -42.09 -7.45 46.68
C SER A 111 -42.13 -5.99 47.11
N ALA A 112 -43.09 -5.25 46.53
CA ALA A 112 -44.01 -4.34 47.21
C ALA A 112 -45.30 -4.23 46.40
#